data_AF-N1PKS5-F1
#
_entry.id   AF-N1PKS5-F1
#
_cell.length_a   1.000
_cell.length_b   1.000
_cell.length_c   1.000
_cell.angle_alpha   90.00
_cell.angle_beta   90.00
_cell.angle_gamma   90.00
#
_symmetry.space_group_name_H-M   'P 1'
#
loop_
_entity.id
_entity.type
_entity.pdbx_description
1 polymer ?
#
loop_
_entity_poly.entity_id
_entity_poly.type
_entity_poly.pdbx_seq_one_letter_code
_entity_poly.pdbx_strand_id
1 'polypeptide(L)'
;MKEQSAQIPNNTVTFSWEFLRDCLGGVEWSSSFYYNRHAGEEVAVKHQGKAYWLLDPEHEPYLPDSPGKHGAKLTPFFNESFGDANHAPDERHYMDCPVFIKEKDSNEYRYYGDYSQTRFSDKVDYDHLMTQIPKHVRCYWADQLGSKGRPQWVTEKLIEQFWPRPMYDGPTPADSACQTPATFATGEDSAGGTEKHVMNALEQYSKQLKEWKKDALVKVTFLAEEAIYESFTKPDSDLEPGLRLWWEYLEFQTFNQAFYDRMATMSK
;
A
#
# COMPACT_ATOMS: atom_id res chain seq x y z
N MET A 1 -29.73 3.94 -14.72
CA MET A 1 -30.07 2.88 -13.73
C MET A 1 -30.62 3.58 -12.50
N LYS A 2 -31.73 3.11 -11.94
CA LYS A 2 -32.34 3.74 -10.76
C LYS A 2 -31.54 3.30 -9.53
N GLU A 3 -30.85 4.23 -8.89
CA GLU A 3 -30.40 4.08 -7.50
C GLU A 3 -31.65 3.93 -6.63
N GLN A 4 -32.05 2.70 -6.35
CA GLN A 4 -32.85 2.45 -5.16
C GLN A 4 -31.87 2.55 -3.99
N SER A 5 -31.75 3.75 -3.42
CA SER A 5 -31.16 3.95 -2.10
C SER A 5 -32.02 3.19 -1.10
N ALA A 6 -31.70 1.91 -0.90
CA ALA A 6 -32.23 1.13 0.21
C ALA A 6 -31.95 1.93 1.47
N GLN A 7 -32.99 2.23 2.24
CA GLN A 7 -32.86 3.03 3.44
C GLN A 7 -31.96 2.27 4.43
N ILE A 8 -30.74 2.78 4.65
CA ILE A 8 -29.78 2.17 5.56
C ILE A 8 -30.36 2.25 6.97
N PRO A 9 -30.52 1.11 7.69
CA PRO A 9 -31.06 1.12 9.04
C PRO A 9 -30.17 1.91 10.00
N ASN A 10 -30.78 2.45 11.04
CA ASN A 10 -30.05 3.23 12.03
C ASN A 10 -29.10 2.31 12.83
N ASN A 11 -27.81 2.36 12.53
CA ASN A 11 -26.77 1.48 13.04
C ASN A 11 -26.03 2.15 14.21
N THR A 12 -26.65 2.13 15.39
CA THR A 12 -26.12 2.82 16.57
C THR A 12 -25.08 2.03 17.36
N VAL A 13 -24.93 0.73 17.09
CA VAL A 13 -23.96 -0.12 17.81
C VAL A 13 -22.55 0.14 17.30
N THR A 14 -21.66 0.35 18.26
CA THR A 14 -20.22 0.54 18.08
C THR A 14 -19.48 -0.68 18.62
N PHE A 15 -18.25 -0.88 18.15
CA PHE A 15 -17.44 -2.06 18.42
C PHE A 15 -16.05 -1.66 18.89
N SER A 16 -15.52 -2.29 19.94
CA SER A 16 -14.13 -2.04 20.34
C SER A 16 -13.15 -2.65 19.34
N TRP A 17 -11.92 -2.13 19.30
CA TRP A 17 -10.86 -2.69 18.48
C TRP A 17 -10.58 -4.16 18.81
N GLU A 18 -10.56 -4.52 20.09
CA GLU A 18 -10.33 -5.90 20.54
C GLU A 18 -11.42 -6.84 20.03
N PHE A 19 -12.69 -6.41 20.10
CA PHE A 19 -13.80 -7.20 19.59
C PHE A 19 -13.68 -7.42 18.08
N LEU A 20 -13.38 -6.36 17.30
CA LEU A 20 -13.23 -6.48 15.85
C LEU A 20 -12.07 -7.39 15.49
N ARG A 21 -10.92 -7.23 16.14
CA ARG A 21 -9.75 -8.08 15.95
C ARG A 21 -10.05 -9.54 16.30
N ASP A 22 -10.68 -9.81 17.44
CA ASP A 22 -10.94 -11.17 17.90
C ASP A 22 -12.07 -11.85 17.11
N CYS A 23 -13.04 -11.07 16.61
CA CYS A 23 -14.17 -11.57 15.85
C CYS A 23 -13.87 -11.76 14.36
N LEU A 24 -13.12 -10.83 13.74
CA LEU A 24 -12.82 -10.83 12.30
C LEU A 24 -11.43 -11.41 11.99
N GLY A 25 -10.54 -11.46 12.97
CA GLY A 25 -9.17 -11.95 12.81
C GLY A 25 -8.32 -11.04 11.93
N GLY A 26 -7.48 -11.65 11.10
CA GLY A 26 -6.65 -10.98 10.12
C GLY A 26 -5.33 -10.42 10.65
N VAL A 27 -4.43 -10.14 9.71
CA VAL A 27 -3.18 -9.42 9.95
C VAL A 27 -3.20 -8.12 9.16
N GLU A 28 -2.59 -7.07 9.73
CA GLU A 28 -2.47 -5.79 9.04
C GLU A 28 -1.52 -5.95 7.84
N TRP A 29 -2.02 -5.62 6.64
CA TRP A 29 -1.25 -5.68 5.40
C TRP A 29 -0.69 -4.33 5.00
N SER A 30 -1.54 -3.32 5.09
CA SER A 30 -1.26 -1.91 4.87
C SER A 30 -2.03 -1.13 5.95
N SER A 31 -1.69 0.15 6.12
CA SER A 31 -2.32 0.98 7.14
C SER A 31 -3.83 0.82 7.11
N SER A 32 -4.38 0.40 8.24
CA SER A 32 -5.83 0.28 8.47
C SER A 32 -6.52 -0.84 7.69
N PHE A 33 -5.78 -1.69 6.96
CA PHE A 33 -6.30 -2.82 6.20
C PHE A 33 -5.87 -4.16 6.80
N TYR A 34 -6.85 -4.99 7.16
CA TYR A 34 -6.62 -6.28 7.77
C TYR A 34 -7.17 -7.37 6.86
N TYR A 35 -6.39 -8.42 6.60
CA TYR A 35 -6.82 -9.54 5.78
C TYR A 35 -6.49 -10.89 6.42
N ASN A 36 -7.33 -11.88 6.11
CA ASN A 36 -7.21 -13.24 6.59
C ASN A 36 -6.39 -14.08 5.60
N ARG A 37 -5.12 -14.31 5.93
CA ARG A 37 -4.15 -15.08 5.13
C ARG A 37 -4.60 -16.50 4.76
N HIS A 38 -5.49 -17.09 5.57
CA HIS A 38 -5.99 -18.47 5.42
C HIS A 38 -7.47 -18.55 5.01
N ALA A 39 -8.06 -17.49 4.45
CA ALA A 39 -9.49 -17.43 4.09
C ALA A 39 -9.96 -18.45 3.02
N GLY A 40 -9.16 -19.47 2.70
CA GLY A 40 -9.48 -20.60 1.82
C GLY A 40 -9.27 -21.99 2.42
N GLU A 41 -8.84 -22.11 3.69
CA GLU A 41 -8.68 -23.39 4.39
C GLU A 41 -9.71 -23.47 5.53
N GLU A 42 -10.40 -24.60 5.65
CA GLU A 42 -11.58 -24.85 6.51
C GLU A 42 -11.39 -24.65 8.04
N VAL A 43 -11.02 -23.44 8.50
CA VAL A 43 -10.93 -23.14 9.93
C VAL A 43 -11.97 -22.09 10.31
N ALA A 44 -12.95 -22.60 11.04
CA ALA A 44 -14.20 -21.98 11.41
C ALA A 44 -14.06 -20.82 12.42
N VAL A 45 -14.32 -19.58 11.95
CA VAL A 45 -15.35 -18.67 12.52
C VAL A 45 -15.95 -17.84 11.38
N LYS A 46 -17.00 -18.39 10.77
CA LYS A 46 -18.30 -17.76 10.40
C LYS A 46 -18.44 -16.28 9.97
N HIS A 47 -17.44 -15.60 9.41
CA HIS A 47 -17.70 -14.41 8.59
C HIS A 47 -16.92 -14.44 7.28
N GLN A 48 -17.63 -14.12 6.19
CA GLN A 48 -17.14 -14.09 4.80
C GLN A 48 -16.12 -12.96 4.54
N GLY A 49 -15.62 -12.30 5.58
CA GLY A 49 -14.68 -11.19 5.48
C GLY A 49 -13.27 -11.72 5.21
N LYS A 50 -12.90 -11.78 3.93
CA LYS A 50 -11.50 -11.99 3.52
C LYS A 50 -10.59 -10.89 4.06
N ALA A 51 -11.14 -9.69 4.19
CA ALA A 51 -10.48 -8.52 4.74
C ALA A 51 -11.50 -7.52 5.29
N TYR A 52 -11.01 -6.50 6.02
CA TYR A 52 -11.79 -5.39 6.54
C TYR A 52 -10.91 -4.15 6.77
N TRP A 53 -11.55 -2.99 6.86
CA TRP A 53 -10.91 -1.70 7.11
C TRP A 53 -11.24 -1.18 8.51
N LEU A 54 -10.24 -0.70 9.24
CA LEU A 54 -10.39 0.03 10.51
C LEU A 54 -9.84 1.45 10.36
N LEU A 55 -10.70 2.40 10.02
CA LEU A 55 -10.33 3.74 9.59
C LEU A 55 -10.44 4.74 10.75
N ASP A 56 -9.57 5.75 10.77
CA ASP A 56 -9.54 6.78 11.80
C ASP A 56 -9.74 8.18 11.16
N PRO A 57 -10.89 8.83 11.39
CA PRO A 57 -11.19 10.13 10.79
C PRO A 57 -10.27 11.26 11.29
N GLU A 58 -9.50 11.06 12.37
CA GLU A 58 -8.51 12.04 12.84
C GLU A 58 -7.38 12.26 11.83
N HIS A 59 -7.04 11.22 11.06
CA HIS A 59 -5.92 11.25 10.11
C HIS A 59 -6.35 10.98 8.66
N GLU A 60 -7.63 10.64 8.46
CA GLU A 60 -8.24 10.34 7.17
C GLU A 60 -9.46 11.26 6.95
N PRO A 61 -9.26 12.52 6.50
CA PRO A 61 -10.34 13.52 6.46
C PRO A 61 -11.35 13.34 5.31
N TYR A 62 -11.10 12.40 4.39
CA TYR A 62 -11.92 12.17 3.18
C TYR A 62 -12.73 10.87 3.26
N LEU A 63 -12.84 10.29 4.46
CA LEU A 63 -13.68 9.13 4.71
C LEU A 63 -15.17 9.44 4.44
N PRO A 64 -15.99 8.40 4.19
CA PRO A 64 -17.44 8.57 4.10
C PRO A 64 -18.00 9.30 5.32
N ASP A 65 -18.79 10.36 5.08
CA ASP A 65 -19.41 11.16 6.15
C ASP A 65 -20.54 10.41 6.87
N SER A 66 -21.12 9.41 6.20
CA SER A 66 -22.25 8.62 6.66
C SER A 66 -22.25 7.25 5.96
N PRO A 67 -22.85 6.22 6.58
CA PRO A 67 -23.03 4.92 5.93
C PRO A 67 -23.72 5.06 4.58
N GLY A 68 -23.25 4.35 3.56
CA GLY A 68 -23.81 4.43 2.21
C GLY A 68 -23.17 5.44 1.27
N LYS A 69 -22.19 6.23 1.74
CA LYS A 69 -21.48 7.21 0.92
C LYS A 69 -20.12 6.69 0.52
N HIS A 70 -19.63 7.10 -0.64
CA HIS A 70 -18.25 6.83 -1.04
C HIS A 70 -17.29 7.74 -0.26
N GLY A 71 -16.01 7.38 -0.25
CA GLY A 71 -14.96 8.19 0.33
C GLY A 71 -13.58 7.79 -0.20
N ALA A 72 -12.54 8.28 0.44
CA ALA A 72 -11.17 7.88 0.18
C ALA A 72 -10.31 7.99 1.43
N LYS A 73 -9.27 7.18 1.52
CA LYS A 73 -8.17 7.37 2.46
C LYS A 73 -6.92 7.85 1.72
N LEU A 74 -6.00 8.41 2.48
CA LEU A 74 -4.70 8.84 2.00
C LEU A 74 -3.63 7.89 2.52
N THR A 75 -2.74 7.43 1.64
CA THR A 75 -1.60 6.58 2.04
C THR A 75 -0.32 7.02 1.35
N PRO A 76 0.85 7.00 2.01
CA PRO A 76 2.12 7.33 1.36
C PRO A 76 2.59 6.22 0.41
N PHE A 77 2.32 4.96 0.74
CA PHE A 77 2.81 3.80 0.00
C PHE A 77 1.78 2.68 -0.05
N PHE A 78 1.85 1.87 -1.10
CA PHE A 78 1.16 0.58 -1.19
C PHE A 78 2.14 -0.55 -0.89
N ASN A 79 1.66 -1.55 -0.15
CA ASN A 79 2.44 -2.76 0.06
C ASN A 79 2.31 -3.65 -1.20
N GLU A 80 3.32 -3.59 -2.05
CA GLU A 80 3.42 -4.32 -3.32
C GLU A 80 4.15 -5.67 -3.17
N SER A 81 4.13 -6.28 -1.98
CA SER A 81 4.82 -7.55 -1.73
C SER A 81 4.13 -8.74 -2.43
N PHE A 82 4.11 -8.72 -3.77
CA PHE A 82 3.65 -9.80 -4.66
C PHE A 82 4.58 -11.04 -4.63
N GLY A 83 5.66 -11.01 -3.85
CA GLY A 83 6.73 -12.02 -3.86
C GLY A 83 6.43 -13.28 -3.04
N ASP A 84 5.53 -13.23 -2.07
CA ASP A 84 5.04 -14.42 -1.35
C ASP A 84 3.65 -14.75 -1.87
N ALA A 85 3.59 -15.46 -3.01
CA ALA A 85 2.36 -15.76 -3.75
C ALA A 85 1.23 -16.42 -2.94
N ASN A 86 1.50 -16.90 -1.71
CA ASN A 86 0.51 -17.51 -0.82
C ASN A 86 0.06 -16.58 0.33
N HIS A 87 0.57 -15.36 0.41
CA HIS A 87 0.51 -14.54 1.63
C HIS A 87 0.32 -13.04 1.37
N ALA A 88 -0.18 -12.66 0.20
CA ALA A 88 -0.57 -11.29 -0.11
C ALA A 88 -2.07 -11.26 -0.45
N PRO A 89 -2.78 -10.19 -0.10
CA PRO A 89 -4.15 -9.98 -0.56
C PRO A 89 -4.16 -9.83 -2.09
N ASP A 90 -5.03 -10.59 -2.75
CA ASP A 90 -5.37 -10.40 -4.16
C ASP A 90 -6.54 -9.40 -4.31
N GLU A 91 -6.91 -9.07 -5.55
CA GLU A 91 -8.01 -8.16 -5.87
C GLU A 91 -9.32 -8.51 -5.13
N ARG A 92 -9.59 -9.80 -4.89
CA ARG A 92 -10.83 -10.26 -4.24
C ARG A 92 -10.86 -9.94 -2.75
N HIS A 93 -9.73 -9.60 -2.14
CA HIS A 93 -9.64 -9.12 -0.77
C HIS A 93 -9.97 -7.63 -0.65
N TYR A 94 -10.06 -6.90 -1.77
CA TYR A 94 -10.41 -5.48 -1.77
C TYR A 94 -11.85 -5.24 -2.23
N MET A 95 -12.64 -6.30 -2.42
CA MET A 95 -14.02 -6.25 -2.91
C MET A 95 -14.99 -6.63 -1.80
N ASP A 96 -16.10 -5.89 -1.69
CA ASP A 96 -17.18 -6.12 -0.72
C ASP A 96 -16.68 -6.28 0.73
N CYS A 97 -15.72 -5.44 1.12
CA CYS A 97 -15.05 -5.51 2.40
C CYS A 97 -15.70 -4.63 3.45
N PRO A 98 -15.98 -5.15 4.67
CA PRO A 98 -16.50 -4.35 5.76
C PRO A 98 -15.59 -3.16 6.08
N VAL A 99 -16.17 -1.98 6.14
CA VAL A 99 -15.49 -0.77 6.60
C VAL A 99 -16.03 -0.38 7.98
N PHE A 100 -15.11 -0.19 8.91
CA PHE A 100 -15.39 0.34 10.24
C PHE A 100 -14.64 1.65 10.41
N ILE A 101 -15.34 2.68 10.86
CA ILE A 101 -14.77 4.02 11.09
C ILE A 101 -14.87 4.32 12.57
N LYS A 102 -13.77 4.76 13.17
CA LYS A 102 -13.69 5.14 14.57
C LYS A 102 -14.60 6.33 14.86
N GLU A 103 -15.39 6.25 15.92
CA GLU A 103 -16.21 7.35 16.37
C GLU A 103 -15.32 8.44 16.98
N LYS A 104 -15.68 9.70 16.71
CA LYS A 104 -14.96 10.85 17.25
C LYS A 104 -14.92 10.81 18.78
N ASP A 105 -13.76 11.06 19.34
CA ASP A 105 -13.52 11.07 20.80
C ASP A 105 -13.80 9.72 21.50
N SER A 106 -13.81 8.62 20.73
CA SER A 106 -14.01 7.24 21.22
C SER A 106 -12.95 6.30 20.65
N ASN A 107 -12.76 5.16 21.32
CA ASN A 107 -11.94 4.03 20.80
C ASN A 107 -12.82 2.93 20.19
N GLU A 108 -14.09 3.24 19.94
CA GLU A 108 -15.02 2.33 19.31
C GLU A 108 -15.24 2.71 17.84
N TYR A 109 -15.60 1.70 17.06
CA TYR A 109 -15.78 1.81 15.63
C TYR A 109 -17.22 1.50 15.24
N ARG A 110 -17.76 2.26 14.29
CA ARG A 110 -19.07 2.01 13.69
C ARG A 110 -18.89 1.35 12.33
N TYR A 111 -19.73 0.37 12.01
CA TYR A 111 -19.78 -0.26 10.70
C TYR A 111 -20.45 0.66 9.66
N TYR A 112 -19.77 0.98 8.57
CA TYR A 112 -20.26 1.91 7.53
C TYR A 112 -20.82 1.22 6.29
N GLY A 113 -20.73 -0.11 6.21
CA GLY A 113 -21.11 -0.90 5.05
C GLY A 113 -19.94 -1.69 4.47
N ASP A 114 -20.21 -2.38 3.37
CA ASP A 114 -19.22 -3.09 2.58
C ASP A 114 -18.79 -2.22 1.39
N TYR A 115 -17.48 -2.09 1.20
CA TYR A 115 -16.86 -1.22 0.21
C TYR A 115 -15.90 -2.02 -0.67
N SER A 116 -15.73 -1.53 -1.90
CA SER A 116 -14.76 -2.08 -2.84
C SER A 116 -13.74 -1.02 -3.26
N GLN A 117 -12.52 -1.46 -3.58
CA GLN A 117 -11.51 -0.64 -4.25
C GLN A 117 -11.41 -1.08 -5.72
N THR A 118 -12.33 -0.58 -6.54
CA THR A 118 -12.41 -0.93 -7.98
C THR A 118 -11.48 -0.08 -8.85
N ARG A 119 -11.05 1.08 -8.34
CA ARG A 119 -10.22 2.04 -9.06
C ARG A 119 -8.77 1.96 -8.63
N PHE A 120 -7.88 2.18 -9.60
CA PHE A 120 -6.47 2.41 -9.33
C PHE A 120 -6.30 3.66 -8.46
N SER A 121 -5.39 3.57 -7.51
CA SER A 121 -5.02 4.66 -6.64
C SER A 121 -4.34 5.78 -7.43
N ASP A 122 -4.79 7.03 -7.23
CA ASP A 122 -4.21 8.20 -7.89
C ASP A 122 -3.21 8.90 -6.97
N LYS A 123 -2.06 9.30 -7.50
CA LYS A 123 -1.09 10.10 -6.75
C LYS A 123 -1.64 11.51 -6.54
N VAL A 124 -1.60 12.02 -5.31
CA VAL A 124 -1.99 13.40 -5.01
C VAL A 124 -0.95 14.35 -5.59
N ASP A 125 -1.39 15.34 -6.35
CA ASP A 125 -0.50 16.38 -6.86
C ASP A 125 -0.06 17.35 -5.76
N TYR A 126 1.02 18.09 -6.04
CA TYR A 126 1.61 19.03 -5.10
C TYR A 126 0.62 20.09 -4.61
N ASP A 127 -0.17 20.68 -5.52
CA ASP A 127 -1.07 21.78 -5.16
C ASP A 127 -2.18 21.28 -4.23
N HIS A 128 -2.80 20.13 -4.51
CA HIS A 128 -3.80 19.52 -3.63
C HIS A 128 -3.19 19.12 -2.27
N LEU A 129 -2.00 18.53 -2.26
CA LEU A 129 -1.30 18.15 -1.02
C LEU A 129 -1.01 19.36 -0.12
N MET A 130 -0.67 20.50 -0.72
CA MET A 130 -0.29 21.69 0.04
C MET A 130 -1.48 22.55 0.45
N THR A 131 -2.53 22.61 -0.38
CA THR A 131 -3.66 23.54 -0.19
C THR A 131 -4.91 22.89 0.40
N GLN A 132 -5.18 21.62 0.06
CA GLN A 132 -6.41 20.94 0.46
C GLN A 132 -6.19 19.93 1.58
N ILE A 133 -5.06 19.23 1.58
CA ILE A 133 -4.76 18.24 2.62
C ILE A 133 -4.33 18.94 3.92
N PRO A 134 -5.04 18.71 5.04
CA PRO A 134 -4.70 19.33 6.31
C PRO A 134 -3.26 19.01 6.75
N LYS A 135 -2.61 19.99 7.37
CA LYS A 135 -1.23 19.85 7.86
C LYS A 135 -1.06 18.65 8.81
N HIS A 136 -2.04 18.40 9.69
CA HIS A 136 -1.95 17.31 10.67
C HIS A 136 -1.86 15.93 10.01
N VAL A 137 -2.47 15.72 8.84
CA VAL A 137 -2.36 14.46 8.09
C VAL A 137 -0.93 14.21 7.62
N ARG A 138 -0.25 15.25 7.15
CA ARG A 138 1.18 15.16 6.75
C ARG A 138 2.09 14.96 7.96
N CYS A 139 1.80 15.60 9.08
CA CYS A 139 2.51 15.35 10.35
C CYS A 139 2.34 13.90 10.81
N TYR A 140 1.11 13.39 10.81
CA TYR A 140 0.81 12.00 11.14
C TYR A 140 1.62 11.03 10.28
N TRP A 141 1.59 11.19 8.95
CA TRP A 141 2.37 10.32 8.08
C TRP A 141 3.88 10.49 8.24
N ALA A 142 4.38 11.69 8.52
CA ALA A 142 5.79 11.89 8.82
C ALA A 142 6.23 11.14 10.08
N ASP A 143 5.43 11.18 11.14
CA ASP A 143 5.67 10.43 12.38
C ASP A 143 5.64 8.91 12.13
N GLN A 144 4.60 8.41 11.47
CA GLN A 144 4.47 6.98 11.17
C GLN A 144 5.62 6.45 10.29
N LEU A 145 6.04 7.22 9.29
CA LEU A 145 7.15 6.85 8.42
C LEU A 145 8.52 7.03 9.10
N GLY A 146 8.65 7.98 10.03
CA GLY A 146 9.86 8.22 10.82
C GLY A 146 10.05 7.24 11.98
N SER A 147 8.98 6.58 12.41
CA SER A 147 8.99 5.65 13.54
C SER A 147 9.97 4.49 13.36
N LYS A 148 10.71 4.19 14.44
CA LYS A 148 11.63 3.04 14.51
C LYS A 148 10.91 1.68 14.42
N GLY A 149 9.61 1.64 14.73
CA GLY A 149 8.79 0.44 14.70
C GLY A 149 8.09 0.18 13.37
N ARG A 150 8.34 0.99 12.33
CA ARG A 150 7.66 0.86 11.04
C ARG A 150 7.92 -0.51 10.39
N PRO A 151 6.96 -1.05 9.62
CA PRO A 151 7.15 -2.30 8.89
C PRO A 151 8.33 -2.28 7.92
N GLN A 152 8.95 -3.44 7.67
CA GLN A 152 10.08 -3.57 6.75
C GLN A 152 9.74 -3.10 5.34
N TRP A 153 8.55 -3.43 4.82
CA TRP A 153 8.12 -3.03 3.49
C TRP A 153 8.04 -1.50 3.32
N VAL A 154 7.68 -0.77 4.40
CA VAL A 154 7.70 0.71 4.41
C VAL A 154 9.13 1.22 4.32
N THR A 155 10.06 0.58 5.02
CA THR A 155 11.49 0.92 4.94
C THR A 155 12.02 0.72 3.52
N GLU A 156 11.62 -0.34 2.83
CA GLU A 156 11.99 -0.59 1.44
C GLU A 156 11.42 0.49 0.49
N LYS A 157 10.15 0.88 0.68
CA LYS A 157 9.54 1.98 -0.09
C LYS A 157 10.21 3.34 0.16
N LEU A 158 10.63 3.63 1.39
CA LEU A 158 11.40 4.83 1.71
C LEU A 158 12.78 4.83 1.02
N ILE A 159 13.46 3.67 0.95
CA ILE A 159 14.71 3.53 0.19
C ILE A 159 14.47 3.86 -1.29
N GLU A 160 13.46 3.24 -1.90
CA GLU A 160 13.11 3.45 -3.31
C GLU A 160 12.77 4.92 -3.62
N GLN A 161 12.07 5.60 -2.70
CA GLN A 161 11.66 6.99 -2.87
C GLN A 161 12.84 7.98 -2.79
N PHE A 162 13.69 7.88 -1.77
CA PHE A 162 14.72 8.89 -1.48
C PHE A 162 16.09 8.56 -2.05
N TRP A 163 16.38 7.28 -2.26
CA TRP A 163 17.64 6.80 -2.81
C TRP A 163 17.34 5.78 -3.92
N PRO A 164 16.80 6.22 -5.07
CA PRO A 164 16.38 5.33 -6.12
C PRO A 164 17.51 4.38 -6.55
N ARG A 165 17.11 3.16 -6.90
CA ARG A 165 18.04 2.12 -7.31
C ARG A 165 18.87 2.62 -8.52
N PRO A 166 20.21 2.49 -8.48
CA PRO A 166 21.04 2.80 -9.64
C PRO A 166 20.57 2.01 -10.86
N MET A 167 20.47 2.65 -12.02
CA MET A 167 20.15 1.97 -13.28
C MET A 167 21.40 1.30 -13.83
N TYR A 168 21.25 0.10 -14.40
CA TYR A 168 22.32 -0.54 -15.15
C TYR A 168 22.51 0.18 -16.48
N ASP A 169 23.72 0.64 -16.74
CA ASP A 169 24.16 1.33 -17.96
C ASP A 169 25.21 0.52 -18.74
N GLY A 170 25.53 -0.69 -18.28
CA GLY A 170 26.54 -1.54 -18.89
C GLY A 170 26.06 -2.25 -20.16
N PRO A 171 26.98 -2.97 -20.84
CA PRO A 171 26.66 -3.70 -22.05
C PRO A 171 25.60 -4.79 -21.78
N THR A 172 24.63 -4.90 -22.68
CA THR A 172 23.69 -6.02 -22.72
C THR A 172 24.26 -7.14 -23.60
N PRO A 173 23.87 -8.40 -23.36
CA PRO A 173 24.11 -9.45 -24.36
C PRO A 173 23.48 -8.98 -25.68
N ALA A 174 24.25 -8.91 -26.76
CA ALA A 174 23.69 -8.64 -28.07
C ALA A 174 22.75 -9.80 -28.44
N ASP A 175 21.52 -9.50 -28.90
CA ASP A 175 20.52 -10.45 -29.42
C ASP A 175 20.98 -11.18 -30.71
N SER A 176 22.28 -11.24 -31.00
CA SER A 176 22.85 -11.80 -32.22
C SER A 176 22.80 -13.33 -32.32
N ALA A 177 22.09 -14.02 -31.43
CA ALA A 177 21.77 -15.45 -31.59
C ALA A 177 20.45 -15.70 -32.34
N CYS A 178 19.60 -14.68 -32.52
CA CYS A 178 18.35 -14.80 -33.28
C CYS A 178 18.32 -13.75 -34.39
N GLN A 179 18.36 -14.20 -35.64
CA GLN A 179 18.27 -13.42 -36.89
C GLN A 179 19.61 -12.94 -37.49
N THR A 180 20.41 -13.86 -38.03
CA THR A 180 20.98 -13.70 -39.38
C THR A 180 21.43 -15.08 -39.90
N PRO A 181 21.06 -15.48 -41.13
CA PRO A 181 21.53 -16.73 -41.69
C PRO A 181 23.02 -16.63 -42.02
N ALA A 182 23.74 -17.68 -41.67
CA ALA A 182 25.17 -17.84 -41.80
C ALA A 182 25.72 -17.26 -43.12
N THR A 183 26.59 -16.25 -43.01
CA THR A 183 27.56 -15.93 -44.06
C THR A 183 28.93 -15.70 -43.43
N PHE A 184 29.77 -16.73 -43.57
CA PHE A 184 31.23 -16.73 -43.58
C PHE A 184 31.95 -15.46 -43.10
N ALA A 185 32.47 -15.51 -41.87
CA ALA A 185 33.68 -14.81 -41.50
C ALA A 185 34.45 -15.63 -40.46
N THR A 186 35.62 -16.11 -40.88
CA THR A 186 36.70 -16.66 -40.07
C THR A 186 37.17 -15.63 -39.04
N GLY A 187 37.13 -16.00 -37.76
CA GLY A 187 37.63 -15.18 -36.65
C GLY A 187 37.33 -15.83 -35.30
N GLU A 188 38.21 -16.73 -34.87
CA GLU A 188 38.34 -17.16 -33.48
C GLU A 188 38.56 -15.92 -32.58
N ASP A 189 38.05 -15.93 -31.34
CA ASP A 189 38.23 -14.94 -30.25
C ASP A 189 37.20 -13.82 -30.01
N SER A 190 36.12 -13.67 -30.79
CA SER A 190 35.21 -12.51 -30.58
C SER A 190 33.96 -12.77 -29.71
N ALA A 191 33.56 -14.03 -29.50
CA ALA A 191 32.37 -14.37 -28.69
C ALA A 191 32.67 -14.39 -27.18
N GLY A 192 33.74 -15.07 -26.76
CA GLY A 192 34.09 -15.22 -25.33
C GLY A 192 34.58 -13.93 -24.66
N GLY A 193 35.16 -12.99 -25.41
CA GLY A 193 35.56 -11.67 -24.89
C GLY A 193 34.35 -10.77 -24.58
N THR A 194 33.31 -10.84 -25.42
CA THR A 194 32.07 -10.07 -25.27
C THR A 194 31.27 -10.56 -24.08
N GLU A 195 31.12 -11.89 -23.93
CA GLU A 195 30.46 -12.50 -22.75
C GLU A 195 31.21 -12.18 -21.46
N LYS A 196 32.55 -12.27 -21.45
CA LYS A 196 33.36 -11.92 -20.27
C LYS A 196 33.23 -10.45 -19.88
N HIS A 197 33.12 -9.55 -20.86
CA HIS A 197 32.92 -8.12 -20.60
C HIS A 197 31.54 -7.83 -19.98
N VAL A 198 30.47 -8.45 -20.52
CA VAL A 198 29.11 -8.38 -19.95
C VAL A 198 29.08 -8.94 -18.53
N MET A 199 29.67 -10.12 -18.30
CA MET A 199 29.70 -10.74 -16.97
C MET A 199 30.45 -9.88 -15.94
N ASN A 200 31.58 -9.28 -16.33
CA ASN A 200 32.31 -8.35 -15.46
C ASN A 200 31.48 -7.10 -15.14
N ALA A 201 30.76 -6.53 -16.11
CA ALA A 201 29.90 -5.37 -15.91
C ALA A 201 28.72 -5.70 -14.98
N LEU A 202 28.10 -6.87 -15.14
CA LEU A 202 27.05 -7.36 -14.25
C LEU A 202 27.57 -7.62 -12.81
N GLU A 203 28.79 -8.13 -12.66
CA GLU A 203 29.41 -8.32 -11.34
C GLU A 203 29.68 -6.97 -10.65
N GLN A 204 30.19 -5.98 -11.39
CA GLN A 204 30.41 -4.63 -10.88
C GLN A 204 29.09 -3.98 -10.47
N TYR A 205 28.06 -4.06 -11.31
CA TYR A 205 26.74 -3.55 -10.99
C TYR A 205 26.13 -4.28 -9.77
N SER A 206 26.33 -5.59 -9.63
CA SER A 206 25.92 -6.34 -8.44
C SER A 206 26.61 -5.84 -7.16
N LYS A 207 27.90 -5.50 -7.22
CA LYS A 207 28.62 -4.88 -6.10
C LYS A 207 28.08 -3.48 -5.78
N GLN A 208 27.88 -2.65 -6.80
CA GLN A 208 27.27 -1.33 -6.67
C GLN A 208 25.89 -1.40 -6.00
N LEU A 209 25.05 -2.35 -6.40
CA LEU A 209 23.74 -2.56 -5.81
C LEU A 209 23.80 -2.97 -4.33
N LYS A 210 24.78 -3.80 -3.94
CA LYS A 210 24.98 -4.18 -2.53
C LYS A 210 25.41 -3.00 -1.68
N GLU A 211 26.33 -2.19 -2.20
CA GLU A 211 26.82 -0.98 -1.54
C GLU A 211 25.71 0.07 -1.41
N TRP A 212 24.98 0.33 -2.50
CA TRP A 212 23.81 1.20 -2.51
C TRP A 212 22.78 0.76 -1.47
N LYS A 213 22.39 -0.52 -1.45
CA LYS A 213 21.38 -1.00 -0.50
C LYS A 213 21.83 -0.83 0.96
N LYS A 214 23.11 -1.07 1.24
CA LYS A 214 23.68 -0.90 2.59
C LYS A 214 23.68 0.57 3.00
N ASP A 215 24.13 1.47 2.13
CA ASP A 215 24.17 2.91 2.39
C ASP A 215 22.75 3.49 2.55
N ALA A 216 21.84 3.16 1.63
CA ALA A 216 20.45 3.61 1.70
C ALA A 216 19.74 3.11 2.95
N LEU A 217 19.97 1.85 3.36
CA LEU A 217 19.41 1.31 4.61
C LEU A 217 19.88 2.09 5.84
N VAL A 218 21.17 2.42 5.91
CA VAL A 218 21.72 3.26 7.00
C VAL A 218 21.02 4.62 7.00
N LYS A 219 20.93 5.29 5.85
CA LYS A 219 20.29 6.61 5.74
C LYS A 219 18.81 6.57 6.12
N VAL A 220 18.04 5.61 5.63
CA VAL A 220 16.63 5.43 6.00
C VAL A 220 16.45 5.12 7.49
N THR A 221 17.37 4.37 8.10
CA THR A 221 17.30 4.07 9.55
C THR A 221 17.45 5.32 10.41
N PHE A 222 18.22 6.31 9.94
CA PHE A 222 18.41 7.60 10.62
C PHE A 222 17.52 8.72 10.07
N LEU A 223 16.56 8.40 9.21
CA LEU A 223 15.65 9.38 8.63
C LEU A 223 14.68 9.87 9.72
N ALA A 224 14.79 11.15 10.07
CA ALA A 224 13.97 11.80 11.09
C ALA A 224 12.60 12.20 10.53
N GLU A 225 11.60 12.31 11.42
CA GLU A 225 10.25 12.79 11.10
C GLU A 225 10.30 14.13 10.36
N GLU A 226 11.12 15.07 10.80
CA GLU A 226 11.20 16.41 10.23
C GLU A 226 11.65 16.37 8.76
N ALA A 227 12.61 15.51 8.43
CA ALA A 227 13.09 15.33 7.07
C ALA A 227 11.99 14.75 6.15
N ILE A 228 11.17 13.83 6.68
CA ILE A 228 10.02 13.28 5.95
C ILE A 228 8.95 14.35 5.78
N TYR A 229 8.66 15.13 6.83
CA TYR A 229 7.69 16.21 6.75
C TYR A 229 8.09 17.26 5.70
N GLU A 230 9.36 17.68 5.70
CA GLU A 230 9.90 18.60 4.69
C GLU A 230 9.79 18.04 3.27
N SER A 231 9.96 16.72 3.09
CA SER A 231 9.84 16.09 1.78
C SER A 231 8.47 16.24 1.13
N PHE A 232 7.39 16.35 1.91
CA PHE A 232 6.05 16.63 1.35
C PHE A 232 5.97 18.02 0.71
N THR A 233 6.84 18.94 1.10
CA THR A 233 6.86 20.32 0.60
C THR A 233 7.79 20.51 -0.60
N LYS A 234 8.59 19.50 -0.95
CA LYS A 234 9.47 19.55 -2.10
C LYS A 234 8.67 19.37 -3.41
N PRO A 235 8.90 20.19 -4.44
CA PRO A 235 8.40 19.96 -5.80
C PRO A 235 8.81 18.58 -6.36
N ASP A 236 8.02 18.05 -7.29
CA ASP A 236 8.36 16.79 -7.97
C ASP A 236 9.53 16.94 -8.96
N SER A 237 9.85 18.17 -9.36
CA SER A 237 10.95 18.49 -10.29
C SER A 237 12.31 18.69 -9.63
N ASP A 238 12.38 18.67 -8.30
CA ASP A 238 13.62 18.87 -7.57
C ASP A 238 14.53 17.63 -7.67
N LEU A 239 15.83 17.84 -7.40
CA LEU A 239 16.84 16.78 -7.45
C LEU A 239 16.51 15.61 -6.51
N GLU A 240 15.92 15.91 -5.36
CA GLU A 240 15.33 14.93 -4.45
C GLU A 240 13.81 15.01 -4.59
N PRO A 241 13.15 13.98 -5.16
CA PRO A 241 11.73 14.02 -5.42
C PRO A 241 10.95 14.14 -4.10
N GLY A 242 9.97 15.04 -4.09
CA GLY A 242 9.07 15.18 -2.97
C GLY A 242 8.27 13.89 -2.71
N LEU A 243 7.96 13.66 -1.44
CA LEU A 243 7.02 12.60 -1.06
C LEU A 243 5.60 13.08 -1.38
N ARG A 244 4.77 12.17 -1.89
CA ARG A 244 3.33 12.42 -2.11
C ARG A 244 2.52 11.31 -1.49
N LEU A 245 1.28 11.64 -1.18
CA LEU A 245 0.27 10.67 -0.78
C LEU A 245 -0.45 10.15 -2.02
N TRP A 246 -1.20 9.08 -1.84
CA TRP A 246 -2.05 8.46 -2.84
C TRP A 246 -3.48 8.38 -2.31
N TRP A 247 -4.43 8.60 -3.20
CA TRP A 247 -5.84 8.35 -2.98
C TRP A 247 -6.10 6.86 -3.05
N GLU A 248 -6.69 6.32 -1.99
CA GLU A 248 -7.18 4.96 -1.95
C GLU A 248 -8.70 5.02 -1.77
N TYR A 249 -9.40 4.80 -2.88
CA TYR A 249 -10.83 5.07 -3.00
C TYR A 249 -11.67 3.98 -2.34
N LEU A 250 -12.69 4.39 -1.59
CA LEU A 250 -13.66 3.53 -0.93
C LEU A 250 -15.01 3.67 -1.64
N GLU A 251 -15.34 2.69 -2.48
CA GLU A 251 -16.62 2.65 -3.19
C GLU A 251 -17.65 1.83 -2.41
N PHE A 252 -18.60 2.49 -1.73
CA PHE A 252 -19.75 1.82 -1.11
C PHE A 252 -20.47 0.89 -2.09
N GLN A 253 -20.68 -0.35 -1.67
CA GLN A 253 -21.42 -1.36 -2.43
C GLN A 253 -22.79 -1.62 -1.81
N THR A 254 -22.80 -1.97 -0.53
CA THR A 254 -24.03 -2.37 0.16
C THR A 254 -23.90 -2.22 1.68
N PHE A 255 -25.03 -2.16 2.36
CA PHE A 255 -25.08 -2.25 3.81
C PHE A 255 -25.55 -3.65 4.21
N ASN A 256 -24.65 -4.49 4.69
CA ASN A 256 -24.95 -5.88 5.03
C ASN A 256 -25.63 -5.98 6.40
N GLN A 257 -26.95 -5.79 6.41
CA GLN A 257 -27.74 -5.81 7.65
C GLN A 257 -27.55 -7.10 8.45
N ALA A 258 -27.52 -8.26 7.77
CA ALA A 258 -27.35 -9.54 8.44
C ALA A 258 -25.97 -9.68 9.10
N PHE A 259 -24.92 -9.10 8.51
CA PHE A 259 -23.60 -9.04 9.13
C PHE A 259 -23.61 -8.12 10.36
N TYR A 260 -24.14 -6.90 10.21
CA TYR A 260 -24.26 -5.95 11.32
C TYR A 260 -25.04 -6.54 12.51
N ASP A 261 -26.21 -7.14 12.27
CA ASP A 261 -27.04 -7.69 13.34
C ASP A 261 -26.34 -8.82 14.11
N ARG A 262 -25.54 -9.64 13.41
CA ARG A 262 -24.73 -10.70 14.04
C ARG A 262 -23.63 -10.09 14.91
N MET A 263 -22.88 -9.14 14.37
CA MET A 263 -21.81 -8.44 15.12
C MET A 263 -22.40 -7.76 16.37
N ALA A 264 -23.50 -7.02 16.21
CA ALA A 264 -24.19 -6.32 17.29
C ALA A 264 -24.80 -7.26 18.35
N THR A 265 -25.07 -8.52 18.00
CA THR A 265 -25.51 -9.54 18.95
C THR A 265 -24.33 -10.16 19.71
N MET A 266 -23.19 -10.35 19.03
CA MET A 266 -21.97 -10.92 19.61
C MET A 266 -21.21 -9.93 20.48
N SER A 267 -21.38 -8.63 20.26
CA SER A 267 -20.69 -7.57 21.01
C SER A 267 -21.35 -7.20 22.36
N LYS A 268 -22.48 -7.84 22.69
CA LYS A 268 -23.20 -7.66 23.96
C LYS A 268 -22.77 -8.71 24.98
#